data_AF-A0A9P4DQN4-F1
#
_entry.id   AF-A0A9P4DQN4-F1
#
_cell.length_a   1.000
_cell.length_b   1.000
_cell.length_c   1.000
_cell.angle_alpha   90.00
_cell.angle_beta   90.00
_cell.angle_gamma   90.00
#
_symmetry.space_group_name_H-M   'P 1'
#
loop_
_entity.id
_entity.type
_entity.pdbx_description
1 polymer ?
#
loop_
_entity_poly.entity_id
_entity_poly.type
_entity_poly.pdbx_seq_one_letter_code
_entity_poly.pdbx_strand_id
1 'polypeptide(L)'
;MKKLYNRTALFHARAIVGLFALCLLALPSPALAQAIDLKLTNVTVKEAIEALNQRENYSVAIKSAGVDMQRRVSISAQNASIDEVLAQIFADQDITYTITGKSISVTKA
;
A
#
# COMPACT_ATOMS: atom_id res chain seq x y z
N MET A 1 39.09 -3.02 47.64
CA MET A 1 37.77 -3.47 47.12
C MET A 1 37.13 -2.55 46.07
N LYS A 2 37.84 -1.58 45.45
CA LYS A 2 37.24 -0.64 44.46
C LYS A 2 37.39 -1.05 42.99
N LYS A 3 38.29 -1.99 42.66
CA LYS A 3 38.59 -2.41 41.27
C LYS A 3 37.50 -3.25 40.60
N LEU A 4 36.61 -3.90 41.36
CA LEU A 4 35.52 -4.71 40.81
C LEU A 4 34.34 -3.85 40.33
N TYR A 5 34.03 -2.75 41.03
CA TYR A 5 32.90 -1.86 40.74
C TYR A 5 33.01 -1.20 39.35
N ASN A 6 34.19 -0.76 38.93
CA ASN A 6 34.38 -0.15 37.61
C ASN A 6 34.28 -1.16 36.45
N ARG A 7 34.64 -2.43 36.69
CA ARG A 7 34.56 -3.46 35.64
C ARG A 7 33.11 -3.86 35.40
N THR A 8 32.34 -4.08 36.46
CA THR A 8 30.90 -4.37 36.35
C THR A 8 30.14 -3.15 35.81
N ALA A 9 30.38 -1.94 36.29
CA ALA A 9 29.74 -0.72 35.77
C ALA A 9 29.99 -0.50 34.26
N LEU A 10 31.18 -0.85 33.76
CA LEU A 10 31.50 -0.80 32.33
C LEU A 10 30.68 -1.82 31.50
N PHE A 11 30.44 -3.03 32.03
CA PHE A 11 29.58 -4.02 31.39
C PHE A 11 28.11 -3.60 31.39
N HIS A 12 27.62 -3.00 32.49
CA HIS A 12 26.25 -2.50 32.59
C HIS A 12 26.04 -1.29 31.65
N ALA A 13 27.00 -0.37 31.56
CA ALA A 13 26.95 0.75 30.63
C ALA A 13 26.90 0.29 29.15
N ARG A 14 27.67 -0.75 28.79
CA ARG A 14 27.63 -1.35 27.44
C ARG A 14 26.32 -2.09 27.16
N ALA A 15 25.75 -2.76 28.15
CA ALA A 15 24.46 -3.43 28.03
C ALA A 15 23.28 -2.45 27.91
N ILE A 16 23.32 -1.33 28.67
CA ILE A 16 22.29 -0.27 28.61
C ILE A 16 22.34 0.46 27.25
N VAL A 17 23.53 0.75 26.73
CA VAL A 17 23.70 1.37 25.40
C VAL A 17 23.23 0.42 24.28
N GLY A 18 23.51 -0.88 24.40
CA GLY A 18 23.01 -1.89 23.46
C GLY A 18 21.48 -2.03 23.48
N LEU A 19 20.87 -1.96 24.66
CA LEU A 19 19.41 -2.04 24.84
C LEU A 19 18.68 -0.81 24.26
N PHE A 20 19.28 0.37 24.40
CA PHE A 20 18.77 1.62 23.80
C PHE A 20 18.88 1.62 22.27
N ALA A 21 19.97 1.08 21.70
CA ALA A 21 20.15 0.95 20.25
C ALA A 21 19.16 -0.02 19.61
N LEU A 22 18.78 -1.10 20.30
CA LEU A 22 17.81 -2.08 19.82
C LEU A 22 16.37 -1.52 19.77
N CYS A 23 16.01 -0.59 20.66
CA CYS A 23 14.68 0.04 20.66
C CYS A 23 14.45 0.96 19.45
N LEU A 24 15.50 1.51 18.83
CA LEU A 24 15.37 2.39 17.67
C LEU A 24 15.00 1.66 16.37
N LEU A 25 15.19 0.33 16.31
CA LEU A 25 14.81 -0.50 15.15
C LEU A 25 13.34 -0.94 15.18
N ALA A 26 12.65 -0.78 16.31
CA ALA A 26 11.27 -1.24 16.47
C ALA A 26 10.22 -0.15 16.16
N LEU A 27 10.64 1.01 15.67
CA LEU A 27 9.70 2.05 15.27
C LEU A 27 8.92 1.55 14.04
N PRO A 28 7.57 1.50 14.10
CA PRO A 28 6.78 1.22 12.91
C PRO A 28 7.09 2.30 11.88
N SER A 29 7.51 1.89 10.68
CA SER A 29 7.63 2.83 9.58
C SER A 29 6.24 3.39 9.27
N PRO A 30 6.11 4.70 9.03
CA PRO A 30 4.87 5.22 8.49
C PRO A 30 4.61 4.50 7.16
N ALA A 31 3.46 3.84 7.06
CA ALA A 31 2.98 3.32 5.79
C ALA A 31 2.75 4.54 4.88
N LEU A 32 3.72 4.84 4.02
CA LEU A 32 3.58 5.91 3.05
C LEU A 32 2.44 5.49 2.12
N ALA A 33 1.29 6.15 2.21
CA ALA A 33 0.21 5.96 1.24
C ALA A 33 0.80 6.23 -0.14
N GLN A 34 0.75 5.24 -1.03
CA GLN A 34 1.33 5.38 -2.35
C GLN A 34 0.46 6.34 -3.16
N ALA A 35 1.04 7.48 -3.49
CA ALA A 35 0.48 8.42 -4.44
C ALA A 35 0.57 7.82 -5.84
N ILE A 36 -0.58 7.74 -6.51
CA ILE A 36 -0.71 7.20 -7.87
C ILE A 36 -1.00 8.34 -8.84
N ASP A 37 -0.23 8.37 -9.92
CA ASP A 37 -0.39 9.29 -11.04
C ASP A 37 -0.85 8.53 -12.28
N LEU A 38 -2.18 8.45 -12.48
CA LEU A 38 -2.78 7.73 -13.60
C LEU A 38 -3.76 8.63 -14.35
N LYS A 39 -3.39 8.93 -15.60
CA LYS A 39 -4.25 9.68 -16.53
C LYS A 39 -4.62 8.80 -17.72
N LEU A 40 -5.90 8.47 -17.81
CA LEU A 40 -6.50 7.70 -18.90
C LEU A 40 -7.79 8.37 -19.34
N THR A 41 -8.03 8.48 -20.63
CA THR A 41 -9.21 9.16 -21.15
C THR A 41 -9.93 8.23 -22.08
N ASN A 42 -11.22 8.02 -21.81
CA ASN A 42 -12.10 7.22 -22.65
C ASN A 42 -11.50 5.83 -22.91
N VAL A 43 -11.15 5.10 -21.85
CA VAL A 43 -10.64 3.72 -21.93
C VAL A 43 -11.64 2.77 -21.31
N THR A 44 -11.60 1.49 -21.67
CA THR A 44 -12.42 0.47 -21.00
C THR A 44 -11.94 0.21 -19.57
N VAL A 45 -12.82 -0.27 -18.70
CA VAL A 45 -12.47 -0.71 -17.34
C VAL A 45 -11.34 -1.74 -17.37
N LYS A 46 -11.38 -2.67 -18.34
CA LYS A 46 -10.29 -3.64 -18.56
C LYS A 46 -8.95 -2.96 -18.82
N GLU A 47 -8.91 -2.02 -19.76
CA GLU A 47 -7.68 -1.28 -20.10
C GLU A 47 -7.18 -0.45 -18.91
N ALA A 48 -8.10 0.12 -18.13
CA ALA A 48 -7.74 0.87 -16.93
C ALA A 48 -7.09 -0.02 -15.85
N ILE A 49 -7.62 -1.23 -15.65
CA ILE A 49 -7.04 -2.23 -14.76
C ILE A 49 -5.65 -2.68 -15.27
N GLU A 50 -5.52 -2.94 -16.57
CA GLU A 50 -4.23 -3.31 -17.17
C GLU A 50 -3.19 -2.20 -17.01
N ALA A 51 -3.59 -0.94 -17.20
CA ALA A 51 -2.72 0.20 -16.99
C ALA A 51 -2.30 0.36 -15.52
N LEU A 52 -3.22 0.14 -14.58
CA LEU A 52 -2.92 0.13 -13.14
C LEU A 52 -1.90 -0.97 -12.81
N ASN A 53 -2.08 -2.17 -13.38
CA ASN A 53 -1.17 -3.29 -13.15
C ASN A 53 0.24 -3.00 -13.72
N GLN A 54 0.32 -2.42 -14.91
CA GLN A 54 1.59 -2.17 -15.61
C GLN A 54 2.35 -0.95 -15.07
N ARG A 55 1.66 0.15 -14.75
CA ARG A 55 2.30 1.40 -14.31
C ARG A 55 2.56 1.42 -12.81
N GLU A 56 1.60 0.97 -12.03
CA GLU A 56 1.61 1.10 -10.57
C GLU A 56 1.97 -0.22 -9.85
N ASN A 57 2.19 -1.31 -10.62
CA ASN A 57 2.52 -2.66 -10.12
C ASN A 57 1.45 -3.26 -9.20
N TYR A 58 0.18 -2.89 -9.38
CA TYR A 58 -0.93 -3.56 -8.69
C TYR A 58 -1.29 -4.88 -9.39
N SER A 59 -2.01 -5.74 -8.67
CA SER A 59 -2.60 -6.96 -9.22
C SER A 59 -4.08 -6.97 -8.88
N VAL A 60 -4.92 -6.74 -9.89
CA VAL A 60 -6.38 -6.73 -9.74
C VAL A 60 -6.96 -8.08 -10.17
N ALA A 61 -7.69 -8.73 -9.26
CA ALA A 61 -8.42 -9.97 -9.50
C ALA A 61 -9.93 -9.71 -9.43
N ILE A 62 -10.66 -10.10 -10.48
CA ILE A 62 -12.11 -9.98 -10.55
C ILE A 62 -12.72 -11.31 -10.14
N LYS A 63 -13.45 -11.32 -9.02
CA LYS A 63 -14.06 -12.54 -8.44
C LYS A 63 -15.48 -12.80 -8.94
N SER A 64 -16.14 -11.82 -9.56
CA SER A 64 -17.53 -11.92 -10.02
C SER A 64 -17.67 -11.56 -11.50
N ALA A 65 -18.41 -12.37 -12.26
CA ALA A 65 -18.66 -12.14 -13.69
C ALA A 65 -19.61 -10.97 -14.00
N GLY A 66 -20.14 -10.28 -12.99
CA GLY A 66 -21.12 -9.20 -13.14
C GLY A 66 -20.55 -7.78 -13.15
N VAL A 67 -19.22 -7.63 -13.19
CA VAL A 67 -18.54 -6.34 -13.33
C VAL A 67 -18.41 -6.02 -14.82
N ASP A 68 -18.86 -4.84 -15.24
CA ASP A 68 -18.78 -4.41 -16.63
C ASP A 68 -17.34 -3.96 -16.96
N MET A 69 -16.61 -4.82 -17.66
CA MET A 69 -15.24 -4.60 -18.12
C MET A 69 -15.13 -3.74 -19.37
N GLN A 70 -16.23 -3.60 -20.13
CA GLN A 70 -16.27 -2.92 -21.43
C GLN A 70 -16.75 -1.48 -21.31
N ARG A 71 -17.37 -1.11 -20.17
CA ARG A 71 -17.70 0.27 -19.83
C ARG A 71 -16.50 1.17 -20.04
N ARG A 72 -16.75 2.33 -20.66
CA ARG A 72 -15.73 3.34 -20.88
C ARG A 72 -15.70 4.31 -19.71
N VAL A 73 -14.50 4.56 -19.20
CA VAL A 73 -14.21 5.44 -18.07
C VAL A 73 -13.06 6.38 -18.43
N SER A 74 -13.01 7.52 -17.75
CA SER A 74 -11.88 8.44 -17.81
C SER A 74 -11.38 8.65 -16.40
N ILE A 75 -10.09 8.42 -16.20
CA ILE A 75 -9.42 8.48 -14.90
C ILE A 75 -8.44 9.65 -14.94
N SER A 76 -8.56 10.52 -13.96
CA SER A 76 -7.63 11.63 -13.73
C SER A 76 -7.18 11.58 -12.28
N ALA A 77 -6.19 10.73 -12.02
CA ALA A 77 -5.53 10.63 -10.74
C ALA A 77 -4.18 11.35 -10.80
N GLN A 78 -4.01 12.34 -9.91
CA GLN A 78 -2.76 13.03 -9.68
C GLN A 78 -2.53 13.07 -8.17
N ASN A 79 -1.47 12.43 -7.72
CA ASN A 79 -1.18 12.23 -6.30
C ASN A 79 -2.39 11.64 -5.53
N ALA A 80 -3.12 10.73 -6.18
CA ALA A 80 -4.34 10.14 -5.63
C ALA A 80 -4.04 8.83 -4.92
N SER A 81 -4.86 8.47 -3.95
CA SER A 81 -4.84 7.16 -3.31
C SER A 81 -5.39 6.07 -4.25
N ILE A 82 -5.03 4.82 -3.97
CA ILE A 82 -5.56 3.67 -4.72
C ILE A 82 -7.09 3.58 -4.64
N ASP A 83 -7.70 3.92 -3.50
CA ASP A 83 -9.15 3.94 -3.34
C ASP A 83 -9.81 4.95 -4.29
N GLU A 84 -9.25 6.15 -4.43
CA GLU A 84 -9.75 7.16 -5.37
C GLU A 84 -9.62 6.71 -6.83
N VAL A 85 -8.53 6.05 -7.18
CA VAL A 85 -8.31 5.49 -8.53
C VAL A 85 -9.34 4.40 -8.82
N LEU A 86 -9.55 3.47 -7.89
CA LEU A 86 -10.53 2.38 -8.03
C LEU A 86 -11.97 2.91 -8.10
N ALA A 87 -12.30 3.94 -7.31
CA ALA A 87 -13.60 4.60 -7.38
C ALA A 87 -13.87 5.21 -8.76
N GLN A 88 -12.84 5.76 -9.43
CA GLN A 88 -12.97 6.25 -10.80
C GLN A 88 -13.06 5.11 -11.84
N ILE A 89 -12.27 4.05 -11.67
CA ILE A 89 -12.26 2.89 -12.59
C ILE A 89 -13.62 2.20 -12.59
N PHE A 90 -14.23 2.00 -11.42
CA PHE A 90 -15.49 1.27 -11.26
C PHE A 90 -16.67 2.20 -10.98
N ALA A 91 -16.58 3.46 -11.40
CA ALA A 91 -17.66 4.44 -11.23
C ALA A 91 -18.98 3.92 -11.81
N ASP A 92 -20.07 4.18 -11.07
CA ASP A 92 -21.44 3.73 -11.37
C ASP A 92 -21.63 2.21 -11.41
N GLN A 93 -20.73 1.44 -10.80
CA GLN A 93 -20.91 0.00 -10.62
C GLN A 93 -21.08 -0.35 -9.14
N ASP A 94 -22.07 -1.20 -8.87
CA ASP A 94 -22.32 -1.76 -7.54
C ASP A 94 -21.30 -2.88 -7.26
N ILE A 95 -20.12 -2.48 -6.80
CA ILE A 95 -18.99 -3.37 -6.52
C ILE A 95 -18.39 -3.11 -5.15
N THR A 96 -17.79 -4.16 -4.59
CA THR A 96 -16.95 -4.09 -3.39
C THR A 96 -15.53 -4.51 -3.76
N TYR A 97 -14.55 -3.73 -3.32
CA TYR A 97 -13.13 -4.07 -3.47
C TYR A 97 -12.43 -4.21 -2.12
N THR A 98 -11.40 -5.05 -2.08
CA THR A 98 -10.53 -5.24 -0.92
C THR A 98 -9.09 -5.09 -1.36
N ILE A 99 -8.35 -4.23 -0.65
CA ILE A 99 -6.97 -3.89 -0.95
C ILE A 99 -6.07 -4.54 0.11
N THR A 100 -5.18 -5.42 -0.32
CA THR A 100 -4.20 -6.09 0.52
C THR A 100 -2.80 -5.83 -0.06
N GLY A 101 -2.16 -4.76 0.42
CA GLY A 101 -0.90 -4.29 -0.15
C GLY A 101 -1.07 -3.90 -1.63
N LYS A 102 -0.40 -4.63 -2.53
CA LYS A 102 -0.52 -4.44 -3.99
C LYS A 102 -1.55 -5.35 -4.67
N SER A 103 -2.24 -6.21 -3.92
CA SER A 103 -3.29 -7.07 -4.44
C SER A 103 -4.65 -6.47 -4.20
N ILE A 104 -5.50 -6.45 -5.22
CA ILE A 104 -6.85 -5.89 -5.20
C ILE A 104 -7.81 -6.99 -5.63
N SER A 105 -8.80 -7.29 -4.80
CA SER A 105 -9.90 -8.20 -5.15
C SER A 105 -11.17 -7.41 -5.37
N VAL A 106 -11.81 -7.57 -6.52
CA VAL A 106 -13.06 -6.89 -6.87
C VAL A 106 -14.19 -7.92 -6.98
N THR A 107 -15.31 -7.65 -6.31
CA THR A 107 -16.50 -8.51 -6.27
C THR A 107 -17.72 -7.63 -6.53
N LYS A 108 -18.76 -8.18 -7.17
CA LYS A 108 -20.05 -7.49 -7.25
C LYS A 108 -20.65 -7.43 -5.83
N ALA A 109 -21.19 -6.28 -5.44
CA ALA A 109 -21.92 -6.16 -4.18
C ALA A 109 -23.25 -6.94 -4.22
#